data_AF-A0A8T5SVP3-F1
#
_entry.id   AF-A0A8T5SVP3-F1
#
_cell.length_a   1.000
_cell.length_b   1.000
_cell.length_c   1.000
_cell.angle_alpha   90.00
_cell.angle_beta   90.00
_cell.angle_gamma   90.00
#
_symmetry.space_group_name_H-M   'P 1'
#
loop_
_entity.id
_entity.type
_entity.pdbx_description
1 polymer ?
#
loop_
_entity_poly.entity_id
_entity_poly.type
_entity_poly.pdbx_seq_one_letter_code
_entity_poly.pdbx_strand_id
1 'polypeptide(L)' 'MAVTLKASTKILELANEYPFLFDTLVEISPKLKRLQNPILQKTIGRRATLTDVSKMAEVPL' A
#
# COMPACT_ATOMS: atom_id res chain seq x y z
N MET A 1 19.64 1.22 -7.95
CA MET A 1 19.43 -0.17 -7.51
C MET A 1 17.99 -0.52 -7.82
N ALA A 2 17.73 -1.54 -8.65
CA ALA A 2 16.36 -1.87 -9.05
C ALA A 2 15.65 -2.61 -7.92
N VAL A 3 14.64 -1.99 -7.31
CA VAL A 3 13.73 -2.67 -6.38
C VAL A 3 12.84 -3.57 -7.22
N THR A 4 13.06 -4.88 -7.16
CA THR A 4 12.17 -5.86 -7.80
C THR A 4 10.83 -5.83 -7.06
N LEU A 5 9.87 -5.06 -7.59
CA LEU A 5 8.51 -5.00 -7.06
C LEU A 5 7.85 -6.37 -7.26
N LYS A 6 7.61 -7.08 -6.14
CA LYS A 6 6.86 -8.33 -6.13
C LYS A 6 5.51 -8.09 -5.49
N ALA A 7 4.53 -8.91 -5.86
CA ALA A 7 3.19 -8.88 -5.28
C ALA A 7 3.20 -9.08 -3.74
N SER A 8 4.23 -9.75 -3.22
CA SER A 8 4.47 -9.97 -1.78
C SER A 8 5.17 -8.81 -1.06
N THR A 9 5.60 -7.77 -1.78
CA THR A 9 6.28 -6.64 -1.18
C THR A 9 5.30 -5.86 -0.29
N LYS A 10 5.75 -5.47 0.90
CA LYS A 10 4.91 -4.75 1.86
C LYS A 10 4.75 -3.29 1.44
N ILE A 11 3.52 -2.79 1.44
CA ILE A 11 3.27 -1.37 1.13
C ILE A 11 3.92 -0.47 2.16
N LEU A 12 3.96 -0.86 3.44
CA LEU A 12 4.56 -0.01 4.46
C LEU A 12 6.06 0.20 4.23
N GLU A 13 6.78 -0.84 3.78
CA GLU A 13 8.21 -0.71 3.44
C GLU A 13 8.38 0.22 2.24
N LEU A 14 7.54 0.06 1.22
CA LEU A 14 7.52 0.94 0.06
C LEU A 14 7.13 2.38 0.40
N ALA A 15 6.16 2.58 1.29
CA ALA A 15 5.68 3.90 1.68
C ALA A 15 6.67 4.62 2.60
N ASN A 16 7.53 3.89 3.31
CA ASN A 16 8.66 4.50 4.02
C ASN A 16 9.70 5.06 3.05
N GLU A 17 9.94 4.39 1.92
CA GLU A 17 10.83 4.88 0.86
C GLU A 17 10.16 5.97 0.00
N TYR A 18 8.85 5.84 -0.22
CA TYR A 18 8.04 6.70 -1.08
C TYR A 18 6.80 7.22 -0.32
N PRO A 19 6.93 8.33 0.44
CA PRO A 19 5.85 8.85 1.28
C PRO A 19 4.57 9.19 0.50
N PHE A 20 4.71 9.58 -0.77
CA PHE A 20 3.60 9.92 -1.66
C PHE A 20 2.78 8.70 -2.11
N LEU A 21 3.27 7.48 -1.90
CA LEU A 21 2.63 6.26 -2.39
C LEU A 21 1.20 6.11 -1.85
N PHE A 22 0.99 6.40 -0.56
CA PHE A 22 -0.35 6.31 0.02
C PHE A 22 -1.32 7.29 -0.62
N ASP A 23 -0.87 8.50 -0.96
CA ASP A 23 -1.72 9.50 -1.60
C ASP A 23 -2.11 9.04 -3.01
N THR A 24 -1.15 8.53 -3.80
CA THR A 24 -1.44 7.95 -5.12
C THR A 24 -2.37 6.73 -5.05
N LEU A 25 -2.24 5.91 -4.02
CA LEU A 25 -3.12 4.76 -3.77
C LEU A 25 -4.55 5.22 -3.47
N VAL A 26 -4.72 6.31 -2.72
CA VAL A 26 -6.02 6.90 -2.43
C VAL A 26 -6.66 7.54 -3.66
N GLU A 27 -5.86 8.11 -4.56
CA GLU A 27 -6.33 8.61 -5.85
C GLU A 27 -6.86 7.49 -6.75
N ILE A 28 -6.21 6.31 -6.73
CA ILE A 28 -6.67 5.14 -7.48
C ILE A 28 -7.98 4.60 -6.90
N SER A 29 -8.08 4.48 -5.59
CA SER A 29 -9.30 4.00 -4.94
C SER A 29 -9.49 4.63 -3.56
N PRO A 30 -10.64 5.28 -3.30
CA PRO A 30 -10.94 5.86 -2.00
C PRO A 30 -11.04 4.80 -0.88
N LYS A 31 -11.18 3.51 -1.23
CA LYS A 31 -11.12 2.39 -0.28
C LYS A 31 -9.78 2.33 0.45
N LEU A 32 -8.69 2.75 -0.21
CA LEU A 32 -7.33 2.75 0.32
C LEU A 32 -7.07 3.89 1.30
N LYS A 33 -8.00 4.86 1.44
CA LYS A 33 -7.89 5.96 2.41
C LYS A 33 -7.79 5.47 3.85
N ARG A 34 -8.31 4.27 4.13
CA ARG A 34 -8.16 3.60 5.41
C ARG A 34 -6.69 3.29 5.74
N LEU A 35 -5.84 3.05 4.73
CA LEU A 35 -4.42 2.77 4.91
C LEU A 35 -3.58 4.02 5.22
N GLN A 36 -4.09 5.24 4.99
CA GLN A 36 -3.46 6.46 5.48
C GLN A 36 -3.59 6.65 6.99
N ASN A 37 -4.54 5.97 7.65
CA ASN A 37 -4.73 6.12 9.08
C ASN A 37 -3.50 5.56 9.83
N PRO A 38 -2.80 6.36 10.66
CA PRO A 38 -1.57 5.94 11.34
C PRO A 38 -1.77 4.72 12.26
N ILE A 39 -2.99 4.49 12.77
CA ILE A 39 -3.34 3.29 13.54
C ILE A 39 -3.39 2.06 12.63
N LEU A 40 -3.99 2.21 11.44
CA LEU A 40 -4.11 1.14 10.46
C LEU A 40 -2.78 0.83 9.76
N GLN A 41 -1.91 1.82 9.56
CA GLN A 41 -0.53 1.62 9.10
C GLN A 41 0.27 0.73 10.06
N LYS A 42 0.17 1.00 11.37
CA LYS A 42 0.88 0.26 12.41
C LYS A 42 0.35 -1.16 12.63
N THR A 43 -0.90 -1.41 12.27
CA THR A 43 -1.58 -2.71 12.45
C THR A 43 -1.60 -3.52 11.16
N ILE A 44 -2.43 -3.12 10.20
CA ILE A 44 -2.64 -3.81 8.92
C ILE A 44 -1.53 -3.45 7.92
N GLY A 45 -1.12 -2.18 7.84
CA GLY A 45 -0.07 -1.72 6.92
C GLY A 45 1.25 -2.48 7.07
N ARG A 46 1.61 -2.87 8.30
CA ARG A 46 2.81 -3.67 8.59
C ARG A 46 2.79 -5.08 7.99
N ARG A 47 1.61 -5.62 7.64
CA ARG A 47 1.43 -6.93 7.00
C ARG A 47 0.89 -6.83 5.58
N ALA A 48 0.29 -5.70 5.21
CA ALA A 48 -0.33 -5.49 3.91
C ALA A 48 0.72 -5.52 2.79
N THR A 49 0.51 -6.44 1.85
CA THR A 49 1.30 -6.60 0.63
C THR A 49 0.62 -5.91 -0.55
N LEU A 50 1.36 -5.63 -1.61
CA LEU A 50 0.82 -5.07 -2.87
C LEU A 50 -0.42 -5.84 -3.33
N THR A 51 -0.40 -7.16 -3.18
CA THR A 51 -1.55 -8.06 -3.40
C THR A 51 -2.79 -7.67 -2.61
N ASP A 52 -2.63 -7.37 -1.33
CA ASP A 52 -3.74 -7.03 -0.45
C ASP A 52 -4.33 -5.66 -0.80
N VAL A 53 -3.46 -4.71 -1.17
CA VAL A 53 -3.88 -3.37 -1.63
C VAL A 53 -4.62 -3.44 -2.95
N SER A 54 -4.13 -4.22 -3.91
CA SER A 54 -4.83 -4.48 -5.17
C SER A 54 -6.19 -5.11 -4.98
N LYS A 55 -6.29 -6.12 -4.11
CA LYS A 55 -7.58 -6.72 -3.74
C LYS A 55 -8.52 -5.70 -3.09
N MET A 56 -8.00 -4.84 -2.21
CA MET A 56 -8.80 -3.79 -1.55
C MET A 56 -9.22 -2.67 -2.51
N ALA A 57 -8.39 -2.38 -3.51
CA ALA A 57 -8.67 -1.41 -4.56
C ALA A 57 -9.60 -1.97 -5.65
N GLU A 58 -9.77 -3.30 -5.70
CA GLU A 58 -10.41 -4.03 -6.82
C GLU A 58 -9.70 -3.77 -8.16
N VAL A 59 -8.39 -3.53 -8.11
CA VAL A 59 -7.55 -3.28 -9.29
C VAL A 59 -6.69 -4.52 -9.54
N PRO A 60 -6.67 -5.09 -10.76
CA PRO A 60 -5.80 -6.21 -11.08
C PRO A 60 -4.31 -5.84 -10.99
N LEU A 61 -3.50 -6.77 -10.46
CA LEU A 61 -2.03 -6.67 -10.34
C LEU A 61 -1.31 -7.30 -11.53
#